data_AF-A0A059BT80-F1
#
_entry.id   AF-A0A059BT80-F1
#
_cell.length_a   1.000
_cell.length_b   1.000
_cell.length_c   1.000
_cell.angle_alpha   90.00
_cell.angle_beta   90.00
_cell.angle_gamma   90.00
#
_symmetry.space_group_name_H-M   'P 1'
#
loop_
_entity.id
_entity.type
_entity.pdbx_description
1 polymer ?
#
loop_
_entity_poly.entity_id
_entity_poly.type
_entity_poly.pdbx_seq_one_letter_code
_entity_poly.pdbx_strand_id
1 'polypeptide(L)'
;MTYAVNGSCPDDEHLAQKLLLRGCEALPRRRCRPAASPDYVEPFPHPMCLWTTPSDNSVVWTAYTCKNYDCLINRKHRQKGFDDCKDCFDLEGREKSRWTATESHGSLDFTIDEVLATKPPGTIRIGLDIGGGVATFAIRMMQRNITIVTTSMNLNGPFNSFIASRGVVPLYISISQRLPFFDNTLDIVHSMHVLSNWIPTTLLHFLLFDVYRVLRPGGLFWLDHFFCSGDQLEKVYAPVIESVGFNKLKWVVGRKLDRGPELQEMYLSALLEKPLKNSR
;
A
#
# COMPACT_ATOMS: atom_id res chain seq x y z
N MET A 1 -27.15 10.66 8.24
CA MET A 1 -27.55 9.58 7.32
C MET A 1 -28.51 8.67 8.06
N THR A 2 -29.70 8.44 7.51
CA THR A 2 -30.72 7.53 8.05
C THR A 2 -30.61 6.21 7.32
N TYR A 3 -30.19 5.15 8.01
CA TYR A 3 -30.14 3.79 7.48
C TYR A 3 -31.41 3.05 7.88
N ALA A 4 -32.09 2.43 6.91
CA ALA A 4 -33.20 1.54 7.20
C ALA A 4 -32.68 0.31 7.96
N VAL A 5 -33.21 0.07 9.16
CA VAL A 5 -32.82 -1.09 9.96
C VAL A 5 -33.19 -2.36 9.20
N ASN A 6 -32.23 -3.28 9.05
CA ASN A 6 -32.36 -4.51 8.26
C ASN A 6 -32.66 -4.29 6.76
N GLY A 7 -32.57 -3.05 6.25
CA GLY A 7 -32.66 -2.76 4.83
C GLY A 7 -31.31 -2.88 4.13
N SER A 8 -31.24 -2.48 2.86
CA SER A 8 -29.99 -2.31 2.12
C SER A 8 -29.30 -1.01 2.53
N CYS A 9 -27.98 -1.03 2.67
CA CYS A 9 -27.22 0.20 2.84
C CYS A 9 -27.25 1.01 1.54
N PRO A 10 -27.39 2.36 1.63
CA PRO A 10 -27.18 3.22 0.48
C PRO A 10 -25.74 3.09 0.00
N ASP A 11 -25.52 3.38 -1.28
CA ASP A 11 -24.18 3.51 -1.84
C ASP A 11 -23.54 4.81 -1.34
N ASP A 12 -22.78 4.70 -0.25
CA ASP A 12 -22.10 5.79 0.45
C ASP A 12 -20.57 5.64 0.39
N GLU A 13 -20.05 4.83 -0.53
CA GLU A 13 -18.61 4.56 -0.67
C GLU A 13 -17.81 5.85 -0.93
N HIS A 14 -18.28 6.70 -1.84
CA HIS A 14 -17.63 7.98 -2.12
C HIS A 14 -17.54 8.91 -0.90
N LEU A 15 -18.58 8.89 -0.05
CA LEU A 15 -18.60 9.69 1.18
C LEU A 15 -17.63 9.10 2.21
N ALA A 16 -17.65 7.78 2.41
CA ALA A 16 -16.73 7.07 3.30
C ALA A 16 -15.27 7.37 2.93
N GLN A 17 -14.94 7.26 1.64
CA GLN A 17 -13.61 7.56 1.12
C GLN A 17 -13.20 9.01 1.40
N LYS A 18 -14.09 9.98 1.16
CA LYS A 18 -13.81 11.40 1.38
C LYS A 18 -13.55 11.71 2.86
N LEU A 19 -14.24 11.04 3.78
CA LEU A 19 -14.04 11.18 5.22
C LEU A 19 -12.69 10.59 5.65
N LEU A 20 -12.37 9.37 5.19
CA LEU A 20 -11.09 8.70 5.48
C LEU A 20 -9.89 9.52 4.99
N LEU A 21 -9.94 10.06 3.77
CA LEU A 21 -8.87 10.90 3.22
C LEU A 21 -8.60 12.17 4.05
N ARG A 22 -9.60 12.64 4.81
CA ARG A 22 -9.49 13.78 5.72
C ARG A 22 -9.13 13.39 7.16
N GLY A 23 -8.79 12.13 7.41
CA GLY A 23 -8.44 11.62 8.74
C GLY A 23 -9.65 11.42 9.65
N CYS A 24 -10.87 11.52 9.14
CA CYS A 24 -12.07 11.21 9.92
C CYS A 24 -12.28 9.69 10.01
N GLU A 25 -13.00 9.23 11.03
CA GLU A 25 -13.63 7.91 10.95
C GLU A 25 -14.53 7.86 9.70
N ALA A 26 -14.59 6.70 9.04
CA ALA A 26 -15.36 6.54 7.80
C ALA A 26 -16.87 6.77 8.02
N LEU A 27 -17.64 5.69 8.10
CA LEU A 27 -19.06 5.73 8.37
C LEU A 27 -19.31 5.15 9.76
N PRO A 28 -20.30 5.69 10.50
CA PRO A 28 -20.67 5.10 11.78
C PRO A 28 -21.14 3.65 11.57
N ARG A 29 -21.13 2.85 12.64
CA ARG A 29 -21.71 1.50 12.61
C ARG A 29 -23.15 1.54 12.10
N ARG A 30 -23.43 0.77 11.05
CA ARG A 30 -24.71 0.77 10.34
C ARG A 30 -25.52 -0.47 10.70
N ARG A 31 -26.85 -0.33 10.74
CA ARG A 31 -27.81 -1.44 10.93
C ARG A 31 -28.51 -1.82 9.62
N CYS A 32 -27.75 -1.87 8.53
CA CYS A 32 -28.22 -2.25 7.19
C CYS A 32 -27.28 -3.32 6.60
N ARG A 33 -27.72 -4.02 5.57
CA ARG A 33 -26.91 -5.01 4.84
C ARG A 33 -26.14 -4.32 3.72
N PRO A 34 -24.81 -4.48 3.62
CA PRO A 34 -24.03 -3.90 2.53
C PRO A 34 -24.50 -4.45 1.19
N ALA A 35 -24.40 -3.63 0.13
CA ALA A 35 -24.68 -4.08 -1.22
C ALA A 35 -23.67 -5.16 -1.65
N ALA A 36 -24.16 -6.15 -2.37
CA ALA A 36 -23.35 -7.18 -3.03
C ALA A 36 -23.88 -7.37 -4.45
N SER A 37 -23.05 -7.94 -5.33
CA SER A 37 -23.51 -8.33 -6.67
C SER A 37 -24.62 -9.39 -6.56
N PRO A 38 -25.73 -9.26 -7.31
CA PRO A 38 -26.77 -10.30 -7.36
C PRO A 38 -26.22 -11.67 -7.81
N ASP A 39 -25.22 -11.65 -8.70
CA ASP A 39 -24.62 -12.85 -9.30
C ASP A 39 -23.23 -13.14 -8.67
N TYR A 40 -23.08 -12.87 -7.37
CA TYR A 40 -21.81 -13.00 -6.66
C TYR A 40 -21.15 -14.38 -6.88
N VAL A 41 -19.85 -14.34 -7.14
CA VAL A 41 -19.01 -15.53 -7.33
C VAL A 41 -17.98 -15.58 -6.21
N GLU A 42 -17.92 -16.72 -5.53
CA GLU A 42 -16.92 -16.99 -4.50
C GLU A 42 -15.49 -16.85 -5.07
N PRO A 43 -14.52 -16.35 -4.28
CA PRO A 43 -13.15 -16.20 -4.73
C PRO A 43 -12.51 -17.56 -5.05
N PHE A 44 -11.52 -17.54 -5.93
CA PHE A 44 -10.75 -18.73 -6.27
C PHE A 44 -10.08 -19.33 -5.00
N PRO A 45 -9.96 -20.67 -4.91
CA PRO A 45 -9.26 -21.29 -3.79
C PRO A 45 -7.75 -21.01 -3.83
N HIS A 46 -7.08 -21.16 -2.69
CA HIS A 46 -5.62 -21.12 -2.63
C HIS A 46 -5.02 -22.35 -3.34
N PRO A 47 -3.89 -22.20 -4.07
CA PRO A 47 -3.12 -20.97 -4.29
C PRO A 47 -3.55 -20.18 -5.54
N MET A 48 -4.62 -20.58 -6.24
CA MET A 48 -5.02 -19.99 -7.53
C MET A 48 -5.40 -18.51 -7.40
N CYS A 49 -6.06 -18.11 -6.32
CA CYS A 49 -6.41 -16.70 -6.06
C CYS A 49 -5.23 -15.73 -6.06
N LEU A 50 -4.00 -16.19 -5.80
CA LEU A 50 -2.85 -15.31 -5.60
C LEU A 50 -2.47 -14.53 -6.87
N TRP A 51 -2.68 -15.13 -8.04
CA TRP A 51 -2.24 -14.62 -9.34
C TRP A 51 -3.36 -14.73 -10.40
N THR A 52 -4.61 -14.69 -9.97
CA THR A 52 -5.76 -14.72 -10.89
C THR A 52 -6.66 -13.53 -10.62
N THR A 53 -7.00 -12.81 -11.68
CA THR A 53 -8.00 -11.74 -11.63
C THR A 53 -9.35 -12.35 -11.25
N PRO A 54 -10.02 -11.85 -10.18
CA PRO A 54 -11.31 -12.39 -9.74
C PRO A 54 -12.42 -12.07 -10.75
N SER A 55 -13.58 -12.70 -10.57
CA SER A 55 -14.78 -12.43 -11.38
C SER A 55 -15.23 -10.98 -11.23
N ASP A 56 -15.72 -10.37 -12.31
CA ASP A 56 -16.36 -9.05 -12.26
C ASP A 56 -17.53 -9.01 -11.26
N ASN A 57 -18.17 -10.15 -11.00
CA ASN A 57 -19.27 -10.24 -10.03
C ASN A 57 -18.82 -10.22 -8.56
N SER A 58 -17.52 -10.17 -8.27
CA SER A 58 -17.00 -10.04 -6.90
C SER A 58 -17.12 -8.62 -6.34
N VAL A 59 -17.49 -7.64 -7.17
CA VAL A 59 -17.48 -6.20 -6.85
C VAL A 59 -18.80 -5.53 -7.23
N VAL A 60 -19.21 -4.53 -6.44
CA VAL A 60 -20.24 -3.56 -6.84
C VAL A 60 -19.56 -2.38 -7.54
N TRP A 61 -19.82 -2.22 -8.84
CA TRP A 61 -19.05 -1.30 -9.69
C TRP A 61 -19.56 0.15 -9.73
N THR A 62 -20.61 0.47 -8.99
CA THR A 62 -21.32 1.77 -9.08
C THR A 62 -20.39 2.95 -8.84
N ALA A 63 -19.48 2.85 -7.87
CA ALA A 63 -18.55 3.90 -7.46
C ALA A 63 -17.32 4.12 -8.37
N TYR A 64 -17.10 3.27 -9.39
CA TYR A 64 -15.87 3.31 -10.20
C TYR A 64 -16.13 3.68 -11.66
N THR A 65 -15.15 4.32 -12.30
CA THR A 65 -15.25 4.64 -13.74
C THR A 65 -15.26 3.36 -14.59
N CYS A 66 -14.39 2.40 -14.26
CA CYS A 66 -14.41 1.08 -14.88
C CYS A 66 -15.54 0.22 -14.31
N LYS A 67 -16.14 -0.63 -15.15
CA LYS A 67 -17.26 -1.51 -14.77
C LYS A 67 -16.93 -3.00 -14.83
N ASN A 68 -15.66 -3.32 -15.04
CA ASN A 68 -15.10 -4.66 -15.04
C ASN A 68 -13.57 -4.58 -14.89
N TYR A 69 -12.94 -5.72 -14.62
CA TYR A 69 -11.49 -5.84 -14.49
C TYR A 69 -10.76 -5.64 -15.83
N ASP A 70 -11.33 -6.01 -16.97
CA ASP A 70 -10.73 -5.75 -18.29
C ASP A 70 -10.45 -4.25 -18.49
N CYS A 71 -11.39 -3.39 -18.10
CA CYS A 71 -11.20 -1.94 -18.15
C CYS A 71 -10.06 -1.47 -17.24
N LEU A 72 -9.93 -2.07 -16.05
CA LEU A 72 -8.85 -1.74 -15.10
C LEU A 72 -7.49 -2.17 -15.61
N ILE A 73 -7.39 -3.39 -16.13
CA ILE A 73 -6.17 -3.97 -16.72
C ILE A 73 -5.71 -3.10 -17.89
N ASN A 74 -6.62 -2.70 -18.77
CA ASN A 74 -6.32 -1.90 -19.96
C ASN A 74 -6.29 -0.38 -19.71
N ARG A 75 -6.40 0.07 -18.46
CA ARG A 75 -6.53 1.49 -18.12
C ARG A 75 -5.36 2.33 -18.63
N LYS A 76 -4.13 1.85 -18.46
CA LYS A 76 -2.91 2.52 -18.95
C LYS A 76 -2.96 2.85 -20.45
N HIS A 77 -3.63 2.03 -21.25
CA HIS A 77 -3.74 2.22 -22.70
C HIS A 77 -4.94 3.10 -23.08
N ARG A 78 -6.04 3.03 -22.31
CA ARG A 78 -7.32 3.66 -22.67
C ARG A 78 -7.53 5.03 -22.03
N GLN A 79 -6.86 5.36 -20.93
CA GLN A 79 -7.08 6.59 -20.15
C GLN A 79 -5.84 7.50 -20.14
N LYS A 80 -6.05 8.79 -20.43
CA LYS A 80 -5.00 9.82 -20.44
C LYS A 80 -4.83 10.56 -19.10
N GLY A 81 -5.61 10.20 -18.07
CA GLY A 81 -5.60 10.83 -16.74
C GLY A 81 -4.51 10.31 -15.80
N PHE A 82 -4.40 10.88 -14.60
CA PHE A 82 -3.62 10.32 -13.49
C PHE A 82 -4.53 9.44 -12.64
N ASP A 83 -4.12 8.20 -12.41
CA ASP A 83 -4.74 7.27 -11.48
C ASP A 83 -3.64 6.72 -10.57
N ASP A 84 -4.00 6.46 -9.31
CA ASP A 84 -3.08 5.96 -8.26
C ASP A 84 -2.37 4.66 -8.71
N CYS A 85 -3.07 3.83 -9.48
CA CYS A 85 -2.47 2.75 -10.24
C CYS A 85 -3.09 2.67 -11.65
N LYS A 86 -2.22 2.62 -12.67
CA LYS A 86 -2.61 2.53 -14.09
C LYS A 86 -2.53 1.12 -14.68
N ASP A 87 -1.60 0.30 -14.21
CA ASP A 87 -1.32 -1.05 -14.73
C ASP A 87 -1.23 -2.13 -13.65
N CYS A 88 -1.42 -1.80 -12.37
CA CYS A 88 -1.27 -2.80 -11.30
C CYS A 88 -2.39 -3.86 -11.24
N PHE A 89 -3.52 -3.68 -11.93
CA PHE A 89 -4.53 -4.74 -12.05
C PHE A 89 -4.12 -5.82 -13.07
N ASP A 90 -3.14 -5.54 -13.93
CA ASP A 90 -2.55 -6.53 -14.82
C ASP A 90 -1.52 -7.38 -14.05
N LEU A 91 -1.99 -8.53 -13.55
CA LEU A 91 -1.16 -9.46 -12.79
C LEU A 91 -0.10 -10.18 -13.66
N GLU A 92 -0.28 -10.21 -14.98
CA GLU A 92 0.67 -10.81 -15.92
C GLU A 92 1.70 -9.79 -16.43
N GLY A 93 1.43 -8.50 -16.25
CA GLY A 93 2.33 -7.40 -16.54
C GLY A 93 3.37 -7.18 -15.44
N ARG A 94 3.60 -5.91 -15.08
CA ARG A 94 4.66 -5.50 -14.14
C ARG A 94 4.58 -6.20 -12.78
N GLU A 95 3.37 -6.41 -12.25
CA GLU A 95 3.17 -7.05 -10.94
C GLU A 95 3.75 -8.48 -10.87
N LYS A 96 3.88 -9.17 -12.01
CA LYS A 96 4.45 -10.52 -12.09
C LYS A 96 5.92 -10.59 -11.71
N SER A 97 6.67 -9.49 -11.82
CA SER A 97 8.11 -9.45 -11.58
C SER A 97 8.52 -8.53 -10.42
N ARG A 98 7.63 -7.70 -9.89
CA ARG A 98 7.98 -6.77 -8.79
C ARG A 98 8.64 -7.46 -7.58
N TRP A 99 9.69 -6.82 -7.08
CA TRP A 99 10.55 -7.24 -5.96
C TRP A 99 11.25 -8.60 -6.12
N THR A 100 11.27 -9.13 -7.34
CA THR A 100 12.04 -10.33 -7.68
C THR A 100 13.37 -9.94 -8.33
N ALA A 101 14.36 -10.83 -8.27
CA ALA A 101 15.68 -10.59 -8.86
C ALA A 101 15.65 -10.32 -10.37
N THR A 102 14.60 -10.76 -11.08
CA THR A 102 14.46 -10.52 -12.53
C THR A 102 14.11 -9.08 -12.89
N GLU A 103 13.58 -8.30 -11.94
CA GLU A 103 13.18 -6.90 -12.19
C GLU A 103 14.12 -5.87 -11.58
N SER A 104 15.14 -6.29 -10.82
CA SER A 104 16.15 -5.40 -10.24
C SER A 104 17.06 -4.81 -11.34
N HIS A 105 16.56 -3.81 -12.03
CA HIS A 105 17.22 -3.16 -13.16
C HIS A 105 18.09 -1.96 -12.74
N GLY A 106 18.13 -1.62 -11.45
CA GLY A 106 18.95 -0.53 -10.92
C GLY A 106 19.21 -0.63 -9.41
N SER A 107 20.03 0.30 -8.90
CA SER A 107 20.39 0.35 -7.48
C SER A 107 19.24 0.73 -6.54
N LEU A 108 18.13 1.25 -7.08
CA LEU A 108 16.94 1.66 -6.32
C LEU A 108 16.05 0.48 -5.92
N ASP A 109 16.14 -0.65 -6.63
CA ASP A 109 15.25 -1.79 -6.44
C ASP A 109 15.85 -2.75 -5.40
N PHE A 110 15.21 -2.86 -4.24
CA PHE A 110 15.56 -3.91 -3.27
C PHE A 110 14.67 -5.12 -3.52
N THR A 111 15.27 -6.30 -3.64
CA THR A 111 14.47 -7.54 -3.68
C THR A 111 13.99 -7.91 -2.28
N ILE A 112 12.88 -8.65 -2.21
CA ILE A 112 12.41 -9.20 -0.93
C ILE A 112 13.49 -10.08 -0.29
N ASP A 113 14.17 -10.90 -1.08
CA ASP A 113 15.20 -11.82 -0.55
C ASP A 113 16.40 -11.05 0.02
N GLU A 114 16.83 -9.97 -0.62
CA GLU A 114 17.87 -9.08 -0.07
C GLU A 114 17.46 -8.43 1.24
N VAL A 115 16.22 -7.94 1.34
CA VAL A 115 15.73 -7.29 2.56
C VAL A 115 15.63 -8.31 3.70
N LEU A 116 15.09 -9.50 3.43
CA LEU A 116 14.98 -10.57 4.42
C LEU A 116 16.36 -11.08 4.88
N ALA A 117 17.36 -11.11 3.99
CA ALA A 117 18.73 -11.50 4.32
C ALA A 117 19.45 -10.53 5.29
N THR A 118 18.92 -9.32 5.51
CA THR A 118 19.46 -8.40 6.54
C THR A 118 19.19 -8.86 7.96
N LYS A 119 18.36 -9.90 8.13
CA LYS A 119 17.98 -10.46 9.42
C LYS A 119 18.24 -11.96 9.47
N PRO A 120 18.39 -12.54 10.68
CA PRO A 120 18.43 -13.98 10.81
C PRO A 120 17.17 -14.61 10.18
N PRO A 121 17.29 -15.76 9.49
CA PRO A 121 16.15 -16.41 8.88
C PRO A 121 15.00 -16.66 9.87
N GLY A 122 13.77 -16.36 9.44
CA GLY A 122 12.56 -16.59 10.23
C GLY A 122 12.23 -15.52 11.29
N THR A 123 13.00 -14.43 11.42
CA THR A 123 12.68 -13.38 12.39
C THR A 123 11.63 -12.39 11.90
N ILE A 124 11.52 -12.17 10.58
CA ILE A 124 10.45 -11.36 9.98
C ILE A 124 9.28 -12.29 9.72
N ARG A 125 8.15 -12.08 10.41
CA ARG A 125 7.00 -12.99 10.37
C ARG A 125 5.68 -12.28 10.14
N ILE A 126 5.56 -11.06 10.67
CA ILE A 126 4.37 -10.23 10.50
C ILE A 126 4.71 -8.80 10.12
N GLY A 127 3.88 -8.20 9.27
CA GLY A 127 4.12 -6.84 8.82
C GLY A 127 2.89 -6.14 8.24
N LEU A 128 3.13 -4.90 7.82
CA LEU A 128 2.15 -4.03 7.22
C LEU A 128 2.67 -3.53 5.87
N ASP A 129 1.82 -3.50 4.86
CA ASP A 129 2.08 -2.87 3.57
C ASP A 129 1.17 -1.65 3.43
N ILE A 130 1.76 -0.46 3.54
CA ILE A 130 1.03 0.81 3.46
C ILE A 130 0.81 1.15 1.99
N GLY A 131 -0.44 1.17 1.56
CA GLY A 131 -0.78 1.52 0.19
C GLY A 131 -0.38 0.45 -0.82
N GLY A 132 -0.56 -0.83 -0.48
CA GLY A 132 -0.02 -1.96 -1.24
C GLY A 132 -0.61 -2.20 -2.64
N GLY A 133 -1.39 -1.26 -3.19
CA GLY A 133 -2.05 -1.39 -4.49
C GLY A 133 -2.95 -2.61 -4.54
N VAL A 134 -2.54 -3.63 -5.31
CA VAL A 134 -3.24 -4.91 -5.44
C VAL A 134 -2.72 -6.01 -4.50
N ALA A 135 -1.87 -5.67 -3.52
CA ALA A 135 -1.26 -6.57 -2.53
C ALA A 135 -0.24 -7.60 -3.06
N THR A 136 0.45 -7.28 -4.16
CA THR A 136 1.50 -8.14 -4.70
C THR A 136 2.65 -8.34 -3.71
N PHE A 137 3.08 -7.29 -2.99
CA PHE A 137 4.11 -7.41 -1.95
C PHE A 137 3.68 -8.41 -0.87
N ALA A 138 2.46 -8.25 -0.34
CA ALA A 138 1.91 -9.12 0.68
C ALA A 138 1.87 -10.59 0.24
N ILE A 139 1.50 -10.88 -1.01
CA ILE A 139 1.49 -12.25 -1.55
C ILE A 139 2.88 -12.84 -1.66
N ARG A 140 3.87 -12.05 -2.11
CA ARG A 140 5.27 -12.50 -2.18
C ARG A 140 5.85 -12.82 -0.80
N MET A 141 5.46 -12.05 0.20
CA MET A 141 5.80 -12.28 1.60
C MET A 141 5.07 -13.52 2.14
N MET A 142 3.80 -13.71 1.80
CA MET A 142 3.00 -14.90 2.15
C MET A 142 3.61 -16.19 1.60
N GLN A 143 4.12 -16.18 0.35
CA GLN A 143 4.85 -17.31 -0.24
C GLN A 143 6.12 -17.69 0.53
N ARG A 144 6.63 -16.79 1.39
CA ARG A 144 7.75 -17.00 2.32
C ARG A 144 7.29 -17.21 3.76
N ASN A 145 6.01 -17.54 3.97
CA ASN A 145 5.36 -17.70 5.27
C ASN A 145 5.35 -16.45 6.15
N ILE A 146 5.32 -15.26 5.54
CA ILE A 146 5.25 -13.98 6.25
C ILE A 146 3.86 -13.38 6.05
N THR A 147 3.16 -13.09 7.15
CA THR A 147 1.82 -12.50 7.11
C THR A 147 1.89 -10.99 7.00
N ILE A 148 1.40 -10.46 5.89
CA ILE A 148 1.31 -9.01 5.66
C ILE A 148 -0.17 -8.61 5.61
N VAL A 149 -0.51 -7.60 6.40
CA VAL A 149 -1.78 -6.89 6.27
C VAL A 149 -1.54 -5.67 5.37
N THR A 150 -2.45 -5.37 4.45
CA THR A 150 -2.27 -4.29 3.48
C THR A 150 -3.26 -3.17 3.73
N THR A 151 -2.80 -1.92 3.85
CA THR A 151 -3.72 -0.77 3.81
C THR A 151 -3.95 -0.35 2.37
N SER A 152 -5.19 0.03 2.04
CA SER A 152 -5.51 0.53 0.70
C SER A 152 -6.75 1.41 0.71
N MET A 153 -6.83 2.33 -0.24
CA MET A 153 -8.00 3.15 -0.52
C MET A 153 -8.57 2.77 -1.90
N ASN A 154 -9.89 2.84 -2.08
CA ASN A 154 -10.56 2.50 -3.35
C ASN A 154 -10.53 3.70 -4.33
N LEU A 155 -9.34 4.22 -4.62
CA LEU A 155 -9.15 5.39 -5.48
C LEU A 155 -9.43 5.03 -6.95
N ASN A 156 -10.68 5.20 -7.38
CA ASN A 156 -11.17 4.87 -8.72
C ASN A 156 -10.91 3.39 -9.10
N GLY A 157 -10.93 2.49 -8.13
CA GLY A 157 -10.78 1.05 -8.33
C GLY A 157 -11.11 0.27 -7.05
N PRO A 158 -11.62 -0.96 -7.16
CA PRO A 158 -12.03 -1.79 -6.04
C PRO A 158 -10.85 -2.48 -5.36
N PHE A 159 -9.81 -1.73 -4.98
CA PHE A 159 -8.56 -2.30 -4.46
C PHE A 159 -8.78 -3.21 -3.25
N ASN A 160 -9.58 -2.79 -2.27
CA ASN A 160 -9.82 -3.60 -1.07
C ASN A 160 -10.51 -4.93 -1.40
N SER A 161 -11.51 -4.94 -2.28
CA SER A 161 -12.18 -6.17 -2.72
C SER A 161 -11.25 -7.07 -3.55
N PHE A 162 -10.37 -6.48 -4.37
CA PHE A 162 -9.37 -7.21 -5.14
C PHE A 162 -8.33 -7.87 -4.24
N ILE A 163 -7.79 -7.12 -3.27
CA ILE A 163 -6.85 -7.63 -2.25
C ILE A 163 -7.47 -8.80 -1.48
N ALA A 164 -8.71 -8.65 -1.01
CA ALA A 164 -9.43 -9.69 -0.29
C ALA A 164 -9.64 -10.95 -1.15
N SER A 165 -10.01 -10.77 -2.43
CA SER A 165 -10.19 -11.88 -3.37
C SER A 165 -8.90 -12.66 -3.65
N ARG A 166 -7.73 -12.04 -3.43
CA ARG A 166 -6.42 -12.68 -3.51
C ARG A 166 -5.97 -13.33 -2.19
N GLY A 167 -6.84 -13.42 -1.19
CA GLY A 167 -6.54 -14.05 0.10
C GLY A 167 -5.69 -13.20 1.06
N VAL A 168 -5.52 -11.91 0.79
CA VAL A 168 -4.80 -10.97 1.67
C VAL A 168 -5.81 -10.15 2.47
N VAL A 169 -5.47 -9.77 3.71
CA VAL A 169 -6.32 -8.92 4.55
C VAL A 169 -6.13 -7.44 4.19
N PRO A 170 -7.14 -6.77 3.60
CA PRO A 170 -7.09 -5.32 3.40
C PRO A 170 -7.58 -4.56 4.63
N LEU A 171 -6.96 -3.41 4.91
CA LEU A 171 -7.45 -2.41 5.86
C LEU A 171 -7.83 -1.14 5.08
N TYR A 172 -9.10 -0.78 5.15
CA TYR A 172 -9.61 0.44 4.55
C TYR A 172 -9.32 1.65 5.44
N ILE A 173 -8.06 2.10 5.41
CA ILE A 173 -7.53 3.16 6.25
C ILE A 173 -6.63 4.09 5.42
N SER A 174 -6.73 5.40 5.67
CA SER A 174 -5.86 6.41 5.06
C SER A 174 -4.61 6.65 5.90
N ILE A 175 -3.54 7.14 5.27
CA ILE A 175 -2.33 7.63 5.95
C ILE A 175 -2.60 8.78 6.94
N SER A 176 -3.77 9.45 6.82
CA SER A 176 -4.22 10.50 7.73
C SER A 176 -4.71 9.96 9.08
N GLN A 177 -4.85 8.64 9.22
CA GLN A 177 -5.32 7.99 10.43
C GLN A 177 -4.18 7.21 11.09
N ARG A 178 -4.26 7.07 12.42
CA ARG A 178 -3.33 6.25 13.18
C ARG A 178 -3.47 4.77 12.81
N LEU A 179 -2.34 4.10 12.62
CA LEU A 179 -2.25 2.68 12.35
C LEU A 179 -2.86 1.85 13.50
N PRO A 180 -3.78 0.91 13.20
CA PRO A 180 -4.59 0.20 14.20
C PRO A 180 -3.83 -0.97 14.85
N PHE A 181 -2.56 -0.76 15.19
CA PHE A 181 -1.71 -1.73 15.88
C PHE A 181 -1.22 -1.16 17.20
N PHE A 182 -0.97 -2.03 18.17
CA PHE A 182 -0.29 -1.65 19.41
C PHE A 182 1.16 -1.27 19.13
N ASP A 183 1.79 -0.63 20.10
CA ASP A 183 3.20 -0.26 20.02
C ASP A 183 4.05 -1.55 19.97
N ASN A 184 5.11 -1.55 19.15
CA ASN A 184 6.04 -2.68 18.99
C ASN A 184 5.36 -4.00 18.58
N THR A 185 4.50 -3.96 17.56
CA THR A 185 3.71 -5.11 17.08
C THR A 185 4.29 -5.77 15.83
N LEU A 186 4.97 -5.06 14.95
CA LEU A 186 5.31 -5.56 13.61
C LEU A 186 6.82 -5.77 13.45
N ASP A 187 7.20 -6.75 12.63
CA ASP A 187 8.59 -7.03 12.30
C ASP A 187 9.04 -6.22 11.08
N ILE A 188 8.12 -5.92 10.16
CA ILE A 188 8.37 -5.11 8.97
C ILE A 188 7.18 -4.21 8.65
N VAL A 189 7.46 -2.98 8.21
CA VAL A 189 6.49 -2.09 7.55
C VAL A 189 7.07 -1.76 6.19
N HIS A 190 6.30 -1.97 5.14
CA HIS A 190 6.63 -1.62 3.77
C HIS A 190 5.70 -0.51 3.29
N SER A 191 6.21 0.36 2.41
CA SER A 191 5.41 1.36 1.73
C SER A 191 6.03 1.64 0.36
N MET A 192 5.19 1.67 -0.68
CA MET A 192 5.62 2.03 -2.03
C MET A 192 4.63 2.99 -2.69
N HIS A 193 5.15 4.01 -3.38
CA HIS A 193 4.42 5.00 -4.20
C HIS A 193 3.37 5.89 -3.49
N VAL A 194 2.72 5.43 -2.42
CA VAL A 194 1.73 6.22 -1.68
C VAL A 194 2.38 7.35 -0.89
N LEU A 195 3.59 7.13 -0.35
CA LEU A 195 4.35 8.17 0.33
C LEU A 195 5.17 8.97 -0.67
N SER A 196 4.84 10.24 -0.81
CA SER A 196 5.50 11.17 -1.73
C SER A 196 5.16 12.62 -1.42
N ASN A 197 5.63 13.55 -2.26
CA ASN A 197 5.59 14.98 -2.01
C ASN A 197 4.20 15.64 -1.96
N TRP A 198 3.11 14.92 -2.20
CA TRP A 198 1.75 15.44 -1.99
C TRP A 198 1.36 15.47 -0.51
N ILE A 199 2.03 14.69 0.33
CA ILE A 199 1.73 14.60 1.76
C ILE A 199 2.31 15.83 2.46
N PRO A 200 1.51 16.59 3.23
CA PRO A 200 2.04 17.68 4.04
C PRO A 200 3.15 17.18 4.98
N THR A 201 4.27 17.89 5.05
CA THR A 201 5.47 17.47 5.81
C THR A 201 5.16 17.07 7.25
N THR A 202 4.30 17.83 7.94
CA THR A 202 3.87 17.52 9.31
C THR A 202 3.13 16.19 9.39
N LEU A 203 2.26 15.89 8.42
CA LEU A 203 1.53 14.63 8.38
C LEU A 203 2.48 13.46 8.09
N LEU A 204 3.43 13.63 7.16
CA LEU A 204 4.47 12.63 6.90
C LEU A 204 5.27 12.34 8.18
N HIS A 205 5.65 13.39 8.92
CA HIS A 205 6.40 13.22 10.16
C HIS A 205 5.60 12.43 11.21
N PHE A 206 4.31 12.72 11.38
CA PHE A 206 3.42 11.93 12.24
C PHE A 206 3.32 10.47 11.78
N LEU A 207 3.18 10.23 10.48
CA LEU A 207 3.12 8.89 9.92
C LEU A 207 4.42 8.11 10.21
N LEU A 208 5.59 8.72 10.02
CA LEU A 208 6.87 8.06 10.28
C LEU A 208 7.06 7.71 11.76
N PHE A 209 6.61 8.58 12.67
CA PHE A 209 6.56 8.24 14.10
C PHE A 209 5.57 7.12 14.40
N ASP A 210 4.45 7.05 13.68
CA ASP A 210 3.47 5.97 13.85
C ASP A 210 4.02 4.64 13.31
N VAL A 211 4.78 4.65 12.22
CA VAL A 211 5.56 3.51 11.72
C VAL A 211 6.61 3.09 12.74
N TYR A 212 7.40 4.04 13.27
CA TYR A 212 8.38 3.77 14.33
C TYR A 212 7.72 3.14 15.56
N ARG A 213 6.54 3.62 15.93
CA ARG A 213 5.77 3.11 17.07
C ARG A 213 5.33 1.67 16.86
N VAL A 214 4.76 1.31 15.71
CA VAL A 214 4.25 -0.05 15.47
C VAL A 214 5.34 -1.07 15.23
N LEU A 215 6.54 -0.66 14.80
CA LEU A 215 7.68 -1.56 14.64
C LEU A 215 8.27 -1.99 15.98
N ARG A 216 8.61 -3.28 16.10
CA ARG A 216 9.40 -3.81 17.22
C ARG A 216 10.82 -3.25 17.20
N PRO A 217 11.54 -3.21 18.33
CA PRO A 217 12.99 -3.01 18.31
C PRO A 217 13.67 -4.00 17.36
N GLY A 218 14.50 -3.51 16.46
CA GLY A 218 15.10 -4.28 15.37
C GLY A 218 14.17 -4.52 14.17
N GLY A 219 12.92 -4.06 14.20
CA GLY A 219 11.99 -4.13 13.07
C GLY A 219 12.42 -3.23 11.91
N LEU A 220 11.99 -3.59 10.71
CA LEU A 220 12.40 -2.93 9.47
C LEU A 220 11.31 -2.00 8.94
N PHE A 221 11.67 -0.77 8.61
CA PHE A 221 10.87 0.08 7.73
C PHE A 221 11.50 0.10 6.35
N TRP A 222 10.79 -0.44 5.36
CA TRP A 222 11.17 -0.41 3.96
C TRP A 222 10.35 0.66 3.25
N LEU A 223 11.00 1.79 2.97
CA LEU A 223 10.45 2.88 2.16
C LEU A 223 10.92 2.70 0.72
N ASP A 224 10.01 2.30 -0.16
CA ASP A 224 10.32 1.93 -1.54
C ASP A 224 9.87 3.02 -2.52
N HIS A 225 10.81 3.55 -3.33
CA HIS A 225 10.53 4.56 -4.35
C HIS A 225 9.70 5.77 -3.86
N PHE A 226 10.05 6.33 -2.71
CA PHE A 226 9.50 7.62 -2.26
C PHE A 226 9.90 8.72 -3.26
N PHE A 227 8.93 9.44 -3.83
CA PHE A 227 9.24 10.46 -4.84
C PHE A 227 9.00 11.89 -4.34
N CYS A 228 9.92 12.78 -4.70
CA CYS A 228 9.86 14.21 -4.46
C CYS A 228 10.79 14.95 -5.43
N SER A 229 10.78 16.29 -5.44
CA SER A 229 11.81 17.03 -6.18
C SER A 229 13.16 16.92 -5.46
N GLY A 230 14.26 17.02 -6.21
CA GLY A 230 15.61 16.92 -5.62
C GLY A 230 15.85 17.93 -4.49
N ASP A 231 15.42 19.18 -4.67
CA ASP A 231 15.54 20.22 -3.64
C ASP A 231 14.78 19.88 -2.35
N GLN A 232 13.58 19.30 -2.48
CA GLN A 232 12.78 18.87 -1.34
C GLN A 232 13.38 17.64 -0.66
N LEU A 233 13.97 16.72 -1.42
CA LEU A 233 14.61 15.54 -0.84
C LEU A 233 15.70 15.94 0.14
N GLU A 234 16.61 16.82 -0.28
CA GLU A 234 17.75 17.25 0.53
C GLU A 234 17.35 18.17 1.69
N LYS A 235 16.45 19.14 1.44
CA LYS A 235 16.14 20.19 2.44
C LYS A 235 15.00 19.83 3.38
N VAL A 236 14.13 18.89 3.01
CA VAL A 236 12.88 18.62 3.74
C VAL A 236 12.77 17.14 4.09
N TYR A 237 12.70 16.25 3.10
CA TYR A 237 12.28 14.88 3.35
C TYR A 237 13.36 14.01 3.97
N ALA A 238 14.62 14.11 3.53
CA ALA A 238 15.70 13.36 4.16
C ALA A 238 15.90 13.76 5.64
N PRO A 239 15.97 15.07 5.99
CA PRO A 239 16.02 15.48 7.41
C PRO A 239 14.84 14.98 8.24
N VAL A 240 13.61 14.98 7.70
CA VAL A 240 12.41 14.48 8.38
C VAL A 240 12.45 12.97 8.60
N ILE A 241 12.96 12.20 7.64
CA ILE A 241 13.11 10.75 7.79
C ILE A 241 14.20 10.43 8.83
N GLU A 242 15.31 11.17 8.80
CA GLU A 242 16.43 10.99 9.72
C GLU A 242 16.08 11.41 11.16
N SER A 243 15.26 12.45 11.34
CA SER A 243 14.89 12.95 12.67
C SER A 243 14.08 11.97 13.52
N VAL A 244 13.49 10.94 12.91
CA VAL A 244 12.68 9.92 13.62
C VAL A 244 13.56 8.96 14.43
N GLY A 245 14.84 8.82 14.07
CA GLY A 245 15.81 8.02 14.84
C GLY A 245 15.89 6.54 14.44
N PHE A 246 15.63 6.21 13.17
CA PHE A 246 15.96 4.90 12.61
C PHE A 246 17.47 4.78 12.29
N ASN A 247 18.01 3.56 12.39
CA ASN A 247 19.31 3.22 11.82
C ASN A 247 19.16 3.02 10.30
N LYS A 248 20.06 3.61 9.50
CA LYS A 248 20.08 3.42 8.04
C LYS A 248 20.83 2.14 7.70
N LEU A 249 20.13 1.13 7.14
CA LEU A 249 20.77 -0.09 6.62
C LEU A 249 21.09 0.04 5.12
N LYS A 250 20.14 0.57 4.34
CA LYS A 250 20.34 0.95 2.94
C LYS A 250 19.68 2.30 2.68
N TRP A 251 20.30 3.12 1.84
CA TRP A 251 19.81 4.42 1.42
C TRP A 251 20.29 4.71 0.01
N VAL A 252 19.39 4.67 -0.97
CA VAL A 252 19.72 4.88 -2.38
C VAL A 252 18.81 5.94 -2.95
N VAL A 253 19.42 6.91 -3.61
CA VAL A 253 18.74 8.00 -4.29
C VAL A 253 19.04 7.92 -5.79
N GLY A 254 18.03 8.08 -6.62
CA GLY A 254 18.16 8.03 -8.08
C GLY A 254 17.16 8.95 -8.76
N ARG A 255 17.43 9.32 -10.00
CA ARG A 255 16.56 10.22 -10.77
C ARG A 255 15.28 9.50 -11.20
N LYS A 256 14.16 10.18 -11.04
CA LYS A 256 12.86 9.75 -11.57
C LYS A 256 12.69 10.35 -12.98
N LEU A 257 12.69 9.49 -14.00
CA LEU A 257 12.74 9.90 -15.42
C LEU A 257 11.45 9.60 -16.21
N ASP A 258 10.49 8.91 -15.61
CA ASP A 258 9.21 8.48 -16.20
C ASP A 258 8.31 9.65 -16.66
N ARG A 259 8.47 10.84 -16.07
CA ARG A 259 7.72 12.06 -16.43
C ARG A 259 8.56 13.13 -17.13
N GLY A 260 9.79 12.80 -17.51
CA GLY A 260 10.74 13.73 -18.11
C GLY A 260 11.77 14.27 -17.12
N PRO A 261 13.05 14.41 -17.53
CA PRO A 261 14.14 14.85 -16.67
C PRO A 261 14.01 16.30 -16.19
N GLU A 262 13.21 17.12 -16.87
CA GLU A 262 12.99 18.54 -16.58
C GLU A 262 12.33 18.80 -15.23
N LEU A 263 11.55 17.83 -14.72
CA LEU A 263 10.88 17.96 -13.42
C LEU A 263 11.85 17.80 -12.23
N GLN A 264 13.07 17.33 -12.48
CA GLN A 264 14.10 17.08 -11.46
C GLN A 264 13.57 16.24 -10.27
N GLU A 265 12.67 15.32 -10.56
CA GLU A 265 12.12 14.40 -9.58
C GLU A 265 13.17 13.34 -9.23
N MET A 266 13.18 12.94 -7.97
CA MET A 266 14.08 11.94 -7.40
C MET A 266 13.25 10.85 -6.73
N TYR A 267 13.75 9.62 -6.80
CA TYR A 267 13.33 8.51 -5.97
C TYR A 267 14.32 8.31 -4.83
N LEU A 268 13.79 8.04 -3.64
CA LEU A 268 14.50 7.51 -2.49
C LEU A 268 13.96 6.11 -2.18
N SER A 269 14.85 5.12 -2.19
CA SER A 269 14.60 3.80 -1.63
C SER A 269 15.48 3.61 -0.40
N ALA A 270 14.87 3.32 0.74
CA ALA A 270 15.56 3.18 2.01
C ALA A 270 15.09 1.95 2.78
N LEU A 271 16.06 1.25 3.37
CA LEU A 271 15.81 0.22 4.37
C LEU A 271 16.33 0.73 5.70
N LEU A 272 15.41 0.92 6.62
CA LEU A 272 15.61 1.55 7.91
C LEU A 272 15.30 0.53 9.00
N GLU A 273 16.06 0.56 10.10
CA GLU A 273 15.88 -0.36 11.23
C GLU A 273 15.59 0.43 12.50
N LYS A 274 14.57 0.02 13.24
CA LYS A 274 14.33 0.57 14.57
C LYS A 274 15.45 0.13 15.52
N PRO A 275 16.15 1.04 16.22
CA PRO A 275 17.23 0.67 17.12
C PRO A 275 16.79 -0.36 18.19
N LEU A 276 17.67 -1.33 18.49
CA LEU A 276 17.42 -2.33 19.54
C LEU A 276 17.44 -1.75 20.96
N LYS A 277 18.26 -0.72 21.16
CA LYS A 277 18.47 -0.03 22.44
C LYS A 277 18.08 1.43 22.24
N ASN A 278 17.58 2.08 23.30
CA ASN A 278 17.21 3.50 23.33
C ASN A 278 15.89 3.89 22.64
N SER A 279 14.93 2.99 22.49
CA SER A 279 13.52 3.36 22.18
C SER A 279 12.78 3.92 23.41
N ARG A 280 13.48 4.68 24.27
CA ARG A 280 12.90 5.28 25.50
C ARG A 280 12.07 6.49 25.16
#